data_AF-A0A4P9J7F8-F1
#
_entry.id   AF-A0A4P9J7F8-F1
#
_cell.length_a   1.000
_cell.length_b   1.000
_cell.length_c   1.000
_cell.angle_alpha   90.00
_cell.angle_beta   90.00
_cell.angle_gamma   90.00
#
_symmetry.space_group_name_H-M   'P 1'
#
loop_
_entity.id
_entity.type
_entity.pdbx_description
1 polymer ?
#
loop_
_entity_poly.entity_id
_entity_poly.type
_entity_poly.pdbx_seq_one_letter_code
_entity_poly.pdbx_strand_id
1 'polypeptide(L)'
;MFELGKIYYKGELVKKDDELAQNYLCQAIATGNLDAVLYLDEKYLKIRELFSGLLEEIKGDKVKVEPQKPCIKTTKLGRNEPCSCGSNLKYKNCCGK
;
A
#
# COMPACT_ATOMS: atom_id res chain seq x y z
N MET A 1 -7.27 -0.11 6.54
CA MET A 1 -5.95 0.23 5.95
C MET A 1 -4.97 0.68 7.03
N PHE A 2 -5.38 1.50 8.00
CA PHE A 2 -4.56 1.94 9.13
C PHE A 2 -3.86 0.80 9.92
N GLU A 3 -4.61 -0.18 10.42
CA GLU A 3 -4.05 -1.31 11.18
C GLU A 3 -3.06 -2.15 10.36
N LEU A 4 -3.29 -2.29 9.05
CA LEU A 4 -2.35 -2.97 8.15
C LEU A 4 -1.01 -2.22 8.10
N GLY A 5 -1.06 -0.90 7.94
CA GLY A 5 0.14 -0.05 7.96
C GLY A 5 0.92 -0.20 9.27
N LYS A 6 0.23 -0.28 10.41
CA LYS A 6 0.87 -0.54 11.72
C LYS A 6 1.55 -1.90 11.78
N ILE A 7 0.93 -2.94 11.24
CA ILE A 7 1.49 -4.31 11.23
C ILE A 7 2.77 -4.37 10.39
N TYR A 8 2.78 -3.79 9.19
CA TYR A 8 3.98 -3.74 8.33
C TYR A 8 5.08 -2.86 8.93
N TYR A 9 4.73 -1.77 9.60
CA TYR A 9 5.70 -0.91 10.26
C TYR A 9 6.36 -1.60 11.46
N LYS A 10 5.58 -2.28 12.29
CA LYS A 10 6.09 -2.95 13.49
C LYS A 10 6.79 -4.26 13.18
N GLY A 11 6.39 -4.95 12.11
CA GLY A 11 6.99 -6.22 11.71
C GLY A 11 6.69 -7.39 12.66
N GLU A 12 5.65 -7.31 13.49
CA GLU A 12 5.30 -8.36 14.48
C GLU A 12 4.71 -9.63 13.83
N LEU A 13 3.92 -9.47 12.76
CA LEU A 13 3.22 -10.56 12.08
C LEU A 13 3.71 -10.79 10.64
N VAL A 14 4.42 -9.82 10.09
CA VAL A 14 4.93 -9.80 8.72
C VAL A 14 6.33 -9.21 8.72
N LYS A 15 7.13 -9.51 7.69
CA LYS A 15 8.45 -8.87 7.56
C LYS A 15 8.25 -7.34 7.52
N LYS A 16 9.05 -6.62 8.32
CA LYS A 16 9.00 -5.16 8.38
C LYS A 16 9.22 -4.59 6.97
N ASP A 17 8.30 -3.74 6.54
CA ASP A 17 8.34 -3.05 5.24
C ASP A 17 7.78 -1.64 5.41
N ASP A 18 8.70 -0.66 5.49
CA ASP A 18 8.37 0.73 5.77
C ASP A 18 7.67 1.42 4.59
N GLU A 19 7.99 1.05 3.34
CA GLU A 19 7.36 1.63 2.14
C GLU A 19 5.92 1.18 2.01
N LEU A 20 5.68 -0.11 2.18
CA LEU A 20 4.34 -0.68 2.12
C LEU A 20 3.47 -0.19 3.28
N ALA A 21 4.05 -0.03 4.48
CA ALA A 21 3.38 0.58 5.62
C ALA A 21 2.90 2.00 5.32
N GLN A 22 3.74 2.85 4.73
CA GLN A 22 3.39 4.21 4.35
C GLN A 22 2.25 4.24 3.32
N ASN A 23 2.29 3.38 2.31
CA ASN A 23 1.22 3.31 1.30
C ASN A 23 -0.13 2.99 1.93
N TYR A 24 -0.20 2.02 2.85
CA TYR A 24 -1.43 1.69 3.56
C TYR A 24 -1.90 2.79 4.51
N LEU A 25 -0.98 3.50 5.15
CA LEU A 25 -1.32 4.65 5.99
C LEU A 25 -1.85 5.82 5.15
N CYS A 26 -1.22 6.14 4.02
CA CYS A 26 -1.69 7.15 3.06
C CYS A 26 -3.08 6.81 2.50
N GLN A 27 -3.34 5.54 2.19
CA GLN A 27 -4.68 5.10 1.77
C GLN A 27 -5.70 5.28 2.90
N ALA A 28 -5.33 5.03 4.16
CA ALA A 28 -6.20 5.28 5.29
C ALA A 28 -6.51 6.78 5.46
N ILE A 29 -5.52 7.66 5.31
CA ILE A 29 -5.72 9.12 5.30
C ILE A 29 -6.65 9.53 4.17
N ALA A 30 -6.44 9.02 2.95
CA ALA A 30 -7.29 9.32 1.79
C ALA A 30 -8.75 8.91 2.01
N THR A 31 -9.00 7.88 2.82
CA THR A 31 -10.35 7.48 3.23
C THR A 31 -10.93 8.31 4.38
N GLY A 32 -10.22 9.33 4.87
CA GLY A 32 -10.66 10.20 5.97
C GLY A 32 -10.38 9.63 7.37
N ASN A 33 -9.48 8.66 7.50
CA ASN A 33 -9.10 8.13 8.81
C ASN A 33 -8.12 9.08 9.51
N LEU A 34 -8.61 9.78 10.54
CA LEU A 34 -7.82 10.77 11.29
C LEU A 34 -6.75 10.13 12.18
N ASP A 35 -6.99 8.93 12.72
CA ASP A 35 -6.00 8.20 13.53
C ASP A 35 -4.75 7.87 12.72
N ALA A 36 -4.90 7.57 11.43
CA ALA A 36 -3.78 7.36 10.53
C ALA A 36 -2.93 8.62 10.31
N VAL A 37 -3.57 9.80 10.32
CA VAL A 37 -2.87 11.10 10.26
C VAL A 37 -2.04 11.30 11.52
N LEU A 38 -2.66 11.17 12.70
CA LEU A 38 -1.98 11.37 13.98
C LEU A 38 -0.81 10.39 14.17
N TYR A 39 -1.00 9.14 13.80
CA TYR A 39 0.04 8.11 13.89
C TYR A 39 1.21 8.37 12.94
N LEU A 40 0.94 8.86 11.72
CA LEU A 40 1.98 9.29 10.80
C LEU A 40 2.69 10.54 11.31
N ASP A 41 1.95 11.51 11.88
CA ASP A 41 2.51 12.74 12.43
C ASP A 41 3.52 12.42 13.55
N GLU A 42 3.16 11.61 14.55
CA GLU A 42 4.09 11.27 15.65
C GLU A 42 5.33 10.45 15.21
N LYS A 43 5.20 9.55 14.22
CA LYS A 43 6.29 8.65 13.82
C LYS A 43 7.15 9.15 12.66
N TYR A 44 6.57 9.90 11.74
CA TYR A 44 7.21 10.28 10.48
C TYR A 44 7.51 11.79 10.37
N LEU A 45 7.22 12.61 11.39
CA LEU A 45 7.51 14.06 11.37
C LEU A 45 8.97 14.43 11.13
N LYS A 46 9.92 13.54 11.40
CA LYS A 46 11.34 13.78 11.01
C LYS A 46 11.48 14.07 9.52
N ILE A 47 10.59 13.54 8.69
CA ILE A 47 10.53 13.84 7.27
C ILE A 47 9.90 15.21 7.03
N ARG A 48 8.91 15.67 7.80
CA ARG A 48 8.29 17.00 7.60
C ARG A 48 9.27 18.15 7.82
N GLU A 49 10.15 18.07 8.81
CA GLU A 49 11.25 19.03 8.97
C GLU A 49 12.22 18.98 7.77
N LEU A 50 12.54 17.78 7.28
CA LEU A 50 13.44 17.57 6.13
C LEU A 50 12.81 17.95 4.77
N PHE A 51 11.49 17.81 4.64
CA PHE A 51 10.71 18.03 3.41
C PHE A 51 10.15 19.46 3.33
N SER A 52 10.19 20.22 4.43
CA SER A 52 9.80 21.63 4.46
C SER A 52 10.58 22.47 3.45
N GLY A 53 11.89 22.21 3.28
CA GLY A 53 12.70 22.84 2.24
C GLY A 53 12.40 22.34 0.82
N LEU A 54 11.96 21.08 0.65
CA LEU A 54 11.62 20.52 -0.66
C LEU A 54 10.28 21.05 -1.19
N LEU A 55 9.34 21.39 -0.30
CA LEU A 55 8.02 21.90 -0.66
C LEU A 55 8.09 23.33 -1.26
N GLU A 56 9.14 24.09 -0.95
CA GLU A 56 9.39 25.41 -1.54
C GLU A 56 9.83 25.30 -3.01
N GLU A 57 10.59 24.27 -3.37
CA GLU A 57 10.98 23.97 -4.76
C GLU A 57 9.80 23.50 -5.63
N ILE A 58 8.89 22.69 -5.07
CA ILE A 58 7.76 22.10 -5.82
C ILE A 58 6.62 23.10 -6.09
N LYS A 59 6.57 24.24 -5.38
CA LYS A 59 5.59 25.31 -5.68
C LYS A 59 5.80 25.95 -7.06
N GLY A 60 7.00 25.83 -7.65
CA GLY A 60 7.33 26.39 -8.96
C GLY A 60 7.02 25.46 -10.14
N ASP A 61 7.13 24.14 -9.94
CA ASP A 61 6.99 23.16 -11.00
C ASP A 61 5.70 22.36 -10.86
N LYS A 62 4.88 22.35 -11.91
CA LYS A 62 3.68 21.52 -11.97
C LYS A 62 4.10 20.05 -12.04
N VAL A 63 4.37 19.45 -10.89
CA VAL A 63 4.57 18.00 -10.78
C VAL A 63 3.28 17.33 -11.22
N LYS A 64 3.28 16.81 -12.45
CA LYS A 64 2.31 15.80 -12.87
C LYS A 64 2.59 14.58 -12.01
N VAL A 65 1.91 14.48 -10.88
CA VAL A 65 1.78 13.21 -10.18
C VAL A 65 1.01 12.31 -11.15
N GLU A 66 1.74 11.48 -11.90
CA GLU A 66 1.11 10.39 -12.61
C GLU A 66 0.32 9.59 -11.57
N PRO A 67 -1.00 9.40 -11.77
CA PRO A 67 -1.79 8.67 -10.81
C PRO A 67 -1.13 7.31 -10.60
N GLN A 68 -0.69 7.04 -9.37
CA GLN A 68 -0.21 5.71 -9.00
C GLN A 68 -1.23 4.70 -9.51
N LYS A 69 -0.74 3.79 -10.34
CA LYS A 69 -1.54 2.75 -11.00
C LYS A 69 -2.45 2.14 -9.93
N PRO A 70 -3.79 2.19 -10.08
CA PRO A 70 -4.67 1.57 -9.11
C PRO A 70 -4.21 0.12 -8.93
N CYS A 71 -4.10 -0.34 -7.68
CA CYS A 71 -3.83 -1.72 -7.37
C CYS A 71 -4.85 -2.55 -8.14
N ILE A 72 -4.40 -3.17 -9.24
CA ILE A 72 -5.23 -4.03 -10.06
C ILE A 72 -5.62 -5.15 -9.11
N LYS A 73 -6.91 -5.23 -8.76
CA LYS A 73 -7.44 -6.44 -8.14
C LYS A 73 -7.11 -7.54 -9.13
N THR A 74 -6.13 -8.38 -8.82
CA THR A 74 -5.87 -9.58 -9.60
C THR A 74 -7.22 -10.27 -9.74
N THR A 75 -7.68 -10.47 -10.97
CA THR A 75 -8.93 -11.16 -11.25
C THR A 75 -8.82 -12.49 -10.53
N LYS A 76 -9.56 -12.65 -9.43
CA LYS A 76 -9.50 -13.87 -8.62
C LYS A 76 -9.90 -15.01 -9.55
N LEU A 77 -8.92 -15.80 -9.97
CA LEU A 77 -9.17 -16.97 -10.82
C LEU A 77 -10.19 -17.85 -10.08
N GLY A 78 -11.33 -18.06 -10.72
CA GLY A 78 -12.46 -18.77 -10.17
C GLY A 78 -12.06 -20.19 -9.79
N ARG A 79 -12.59 -20.69 -8.67
CA ARG A 79 -12.23 -22.01 -8.12
C ARG A 79 -12.46 -23.16 -9.12
N ASN A 80 -13.38 -22.99 -10.08
CA ASN A 80 -13.68 -23.94 -11.14
C ASN A 80 -13.02 -23.64 -12.50
N GLU A 81 -12.28 -22.53 -12.65
CA GLU A 81 -11.59 -22.15 -13.88
C GLU A 81 -10.33 -23.01 -14.11
N PRO A 82 -9.88 -23.19 -15.37
CA PRO A 82 -8.64 -23.89 -15.66
C PRO A 82 -7.45 -23.22 -14.95
N CYS A 83 -6.54 -24.02 -14.41
CA CYS A 83 -5.37 -23.52 -13.70
C CYS A 83 -4.41 -22.83 -14.66
N SER A 84 -4.00 -21.62 -14.32
CA SER A 84 -2.96 -20.87 -15.04
C SER A 84 -1.56 -21.49 -14.94
N CYS A 85 -1.39 -22.51 -14.11
CA CYS A 85 -0.15 -23.25 -13.91
C CYS A 85 0.20 -24.25 -15.03
N GLY A 86 -0.61 -24.33 -16.10
CA GLY A 86 -0.39 -25.24 -17.23
C GLY A 86 -0.79 -26.69 -16.97
N SER A 87 -1.24 -27.00 -15.75
CA SER A 87 -1.94 -28.25 -15.48
C SER A 87 -3.34 -28.13 -16.02
N ASN A 88 -3.76 -29.00 -16.94
CA ASN A 88 -5.10 -29.02 -17.56
C ASN A 88 -6.27 -29.30 -16.57
N LEU A 89 -6.09 -28.95 -15.30
CA LEU A 89 -6.98 -29.17 -14.18
C LEU A 89 -7.63 -27.85 -13.75
N LYS A 90 -8.80 -27.93 -13.10
CA LYS A 90 -9.45 -26.76 -12.48
C LYS A 90 -8.61 -26.24 -11.30
N TYR A 91 -8.64 -24.94 -11.03
CA TYR A 91 -7.86 -24.28 -9.98
C TYR A 91 -7.97 -24.99 -8.62
N LYS A 92 -9.20 -25.33 -8.20
CA LYS A 92 -9.46 -26.07 -6.94
C LYS A 92 -8.83 -27.44 -6.83
N ASN A 93 -8.47 -28.05 -7.96
CA ASN A 93 -7.89 -29.39 -8.01
C ASN A 93 -6.37 -29.34 -8.27
N CYS A 94 -5.78 -28.15 -8.42
CA CYS A 94 -4.37 -27.95 -8.72
C CYS A 94 -3.68 -27.02 -7.71
N CYS A 95 -3.52 -25.72 -8.03
CA CYS A 95 -2.87 -24.75 -7.14
C CYS A 95 -3.75 -24.26 -5.99
N GLY A 96 -5.06 -24.47 -6.07
CA GLY A 96 -6.05 -24.09 -5.05
C GLY A 96 -6.54 -25.25 -4.18
N LYS A 97 -5.77 -26.34 -4.10
CA LYS A 97 -5.95 -27.39 -3.08
C LYS A 97 -5.58 -26.85 -1.70
#